data_AF-A0A5C5UQE7-F1
#
_entry.id   AF-A0A5C5UQE7-F1
#
_cell.length_a   1.000
_cell.length_b   1.000
_cell.length_c   1.000
_cell.angle_alpha   90.00
_cell.angle_beta   90.00
_cell.angle_gamma   90.00
#
_symmetry.space_group_name_H-M   'P 1'
#
loop_
_entity.id
_entity.type
_entity.pdbx_description
1 polymer ?
#
loop_
_entity_poly.entity_id
_entity_poly.type
_entity_poly.pdbx_seq_one_letter_code
_entity_poly.pdbx_strand_id
1 'polypeptide(L)'
;MRYLQYKGLLERENKKSLRKIMYETCVIEGLDASSGAKKLGIAKEIFVYWRKHYRFERRQMLFDRTVENIGNYKSLYAEEAKKNESDRHPRQGEKTLQGLEEAIDQAVDYYKYLHYKSEGLALETAKLPLYEFSKNVVINYRDGALIDELKPSAES
;
A
#
# COMPACT_ATOMS: atom_id res chain seq x y z
N MET A 1 34.12 -17.52 -14.00
CA MET A 1 33.37 -16.40 -13.39
C MET A 1 33.68 -16.32 -11.90
N ARG A 2 34.30 -15.22 -11.41
CA ARG A 2 34.86 -15.08 -10.04
C ARG A 2 33.82 -14.89 -8.90
N TYR A 3 32.51 -14.89 -9.19
CA TYR A 3 31.46 -14.55 -8.22
C TYR A 3 31.38 -15.48 -6.99
N LEU A 4 31.58 -16.78 -7.18
CA LEU A 4 31.54 -17.77 -6.09
C LEU A 4 32.72 -17.60 -5.10
N GLN A 5 33.87 -17.15 -5.60
CA GLN A 5 35.06 -16.91 -4.79
C GLN A 5 34.85 -15.71 -3.85
N TYR A 6 34.31 -14.60 -4.36
CA TYR A 6 33.98 -13.43 -3.53
C TYR A 6 32.87 -13.70 -2.52
N LYS A 7 31.85 -14.48 -2.90
CA LYS A 7 30.79 -14.90 -1.97
C LYS A 7 31.39 -15.67 -0.79
N GLY A 8 32.20 -16.71 -1.07
CA GLY A 8 32.79 -17.54 -0.03
C GLY A 8 33.76 -16.79 0.89
N LEU A 9 34.44 -15.75 0.37
CA LEU A 9 35.31 -14.88 1.16
C LEU A 9 34.50 -13.99 2.10
N LEU A 10 33.50 -13.28 1.57
CA LEU A 10 32.65 -12.38 2.37
C LEU A 10 31.87 -13.11 3.46
N GLU A 11 31.35 -14.30 3.17
CA GLU A 11 30.59 -15.09 4.14
C GLU A 11 31.48 -15.60 5.29
N ARG A 12 32.75 -15.94 4.99
CA ARG A 12 33.74 -16.36 6.00
C ARG A 12 34.19 -15.19 6.88
N GLU A 13 34.53 -14.06 6.28
CA GLU A 13 35.00 -12.88 7.01
C GLU A 13 33.93 -12.32 7.94
N ASN A 14 32.68 -12.24 7.47
CA ASN A 14 31.59 -11.62 8.22
C ASN A 14 30.78 -12.62 9.06
N LYS A 15 31.03 -13.94 8.94
CA LYS A 15 30.22 -15.01 9.57
C LYS A 15 28.71 -14.86 9.35
N LYS A 16 28.32 -14.26 8.22
CA LYS A 16 26.93 -13.97 7.83
C LYS A 16 26.73 -14.45 6.41
N SER A 17 25.49 -14.80 6.06
CA SER A 17 25.15 -15.10 4.66
C SER A 17 25.30 -13.84 3.81
N LEU A 18 25.65 -14.03 2.53
CA LEU A 18 25.79 -12.92 1.58
C LEU A 18 24.51 -12.07 1.52
N ARG A 19 23.33 -12.70 1.58
CA ARG A 19 22.05 -11.99 1.63
C ARG A 19 21.96 -11.04 2.82
N LYS A 20 22.40 -11.45 4.01
CA LYS A 20 22.36 -10.62 5.22
C LYS A 20 23.34 -9.46 5.13
N ILE A 21 24.56 -9.72 4.64
CA ILE A 21 25.57 -8.68 4.40
C ILE A 21 25.04 -7.63 3.42
N MET A 22 24.45 -8.08 2.30
CA MET A 22 23.87 -7.20 1.29
C MET A 22 22.67 -6.41 1.84
N TYR A 23 21.83 -7.02 2.71
CA TYR A 23 20.73 -6.32 3.36
C TYR A 23 21.24 -5.22 4.28
N GLU A 24 22.22 -5.52 5.15
CA GLU A 24 22.82 -4.52 6.04
C GLU A 24 23.42 -3.35 5.23
N THR A 25 24.17 -3.67 4.17
CA THR A 25 24.85 -2.67 3.34
C THR A 25 23.87 -1.81 2.51
N CYS A 26 22.87 -2.42 1.88
CA CYS A 26 21.97 -1.72 0.96
C CYS A 26 20.74 -1.11 1.64
N VAL A 27 20.24 -1.74 2.72
CA VAL A 27 18.96 -1.37 3.35
C VAL A 27 19.18 -0.63 4.66
N ILE A 28 20.03 -1.16 5.55
CA ILE A 28 20.27 -0.53 6.86
C ILE A 28 21.17 0.69 6.71
N GLU A 29 22.28 0.54 5.99
CA GLU A 29 23.26 1.61 5.80
C GLU A 29 22.94 2.51 4.60
N GLY A 30 22.03 2.08 3.72
CA GLY A 30 21.60 2.87 2.56
C GLY A 30 22.69 3.15 1.53
N LEU A 31 23.76 2.34 1.47
CA LEU A 31 24.90 2.61 0.60
C LEU A 31 24.57 2.40 -0.88
N ASP A 32 25.12 3.27 -1.71
CA ASP A 32 25.03 3.19 -3.16
C ASP A 32 26.00 2.11 -3.72
N ALA A 33 25.90 1.84 -5.02
CA ALA A 33 26.67 0.75 -5.63
C ALA A 33 28.19 0.97 -5.55
N SER A 34 28.65 2.22 -5.58
CA SER A 34 30.09 2.53 -5.50
C SER A 34 30.61 2.37 -4.09
N SER A 35 29.91 2.94 -3.10
CA SER A 35 30.33 2.91 -1.69
C SER A 35 30.20 1.50 -1.10
N GLY A 36 29.13 0.78 -1.44
CA GLY A 36 28.94 -0.61 -1.03
C GLY A 36 29.99 -1.56 -1.59
N ALA A 37 30.36 -1.41 -2.87
CA ALA A 37 31.43 -2.20 -3.48
C ALA A 37 32.79 -1.92 -2.82
N LYS A 38 33.09 -0.64 -2.55
CA LYS A 38 34.33 -0.24 -1.85
C LYS A 38 34.38 -0.80 -0.43
N LYS A 39 33.27 -0.74 0.32
CA LYS A 39 33.17 -1.28 1.68
C LYS A 39 33.42 -2.78 1.72
N LEU A 40 32.86 -3.52 0.77
CA LEU A 40 32.97 -4.98 0.70
C LEU A 40 34.24 -5.45 -0.03
N GLY A 41 35.09 -4.54 -0.52
CA GLY A 41 36.32 -4.90 -1.22
C GLY A 41 36.10 -5.68 -2.53
N ILE A 42 34.96 -5.45 -3.20
CA ILE A 42 34.58 -6.17 -4.42
C ILE A 42 34.45 -5.22 -5.62
N ALA A 43 34.49 -5.80 -6.83
CA ALA A 43 34.20 -5.06 -8.04
C ALA A 43 32.74 -4.56 -8.07
N LYS A 44 32.53 -3.36 -8.61
CA LYS A 44 31.22 -2.70 -8.66
C LYS A 44 30.18 -3.54 -9.40
N GLU A 45 30.54 -4.22 -10.50
CA GLU A 45 29.58 -5.06 -11.23
C GLU A 45 29.07 -6.23 -10.38
N ILE A 46 29.92 -6.78 -9.50
CA ILE A 46 29.55 -7.86 -8.58
C ILE A 46 28.54 -7.37 -7.56
N PHE A 47 28.78 -6.20 -6.98
CA PHE A 47 27.86 -5.58 -6.03
C PHE A 47 26.50 -5.30 -6.66
N VAL A 48 26.50 -4.68 -7.86
CA VAL A 48 25.26 -4.39 -8.60
C VAL A 48 24.48 -5.66 -8.91
N TYR A 49 25.18 -6.71 -9.36
CA TYR A 49 24.57 -8.02 -9.63
C TYR A 49 23.89 -8.59 -8.39
N TRP A 50 24.57 -8.63 -7.24
CA TRP A 50 23.98 -9.15 -6.00
C TRP A 50 22.84 -8.29 -5.48
N ARG A 51 22.95 -6.97 -5.56
CA ARG A 51 21.88 -6.05 -5.15
C ARG A 51 20.59 -6.33 -5.94
N LYS A 52 20.72 -6.52 -7.26
CA LYS A 52 19.60 -6.86 -8.13
C LYS A 52 19.08 -8.27 -7.87
N HIS A 53 19.96 -9.24 -7.68
CA HIS A 53 19.59 -10.63 -7.38
C HIS A 53 18.78 -10.77 -6.09
N TYR A 54 19.17 -10.05 -5.03
CA TYR A 54 18.44 -10.03 -3.75
C TYR A 54 17.31 -9.00 -3.68
N ARG A 55 17.08 -8.26 -4.77
CA ARG A 55 16.02 -7.25 -4.90
C ARG A 55 16.09 -6.08 -3.91
N PHE A 56 17.30 -5.66 -3.51
CA PHE A 56 17.51 -4.52 -2.61
C PHE A 56 17.63 -3.18 -3.36
N GLU A 57 17.02 -3.09 -4.54
CA GLU A 57 16.83 -1.82 -5.24
C GLU A 57 15.59 -1.12 -4.70
N ARG A 58 15.67 0.20 -4.50
CA ARG A 58 14.58 0.98 -3.89
C ARG A 58 13.23 0.77 -4.58
N ARG A 59 13.21 0.72 -5.91
CA ARG A 59 11.97 0.49 -6.68
C ARG A 59 11.39 -0.91 -6.47
N GLN A 60 12.24 -1.93 -6.41
CA GLN A 60 11.80 -3.32 -6.17
C GLN A 60 11.29 -3.50 -4.76
N MET A 61 11.97 -2.92 -3.76
CA MET A 61 11.49 -2.96 -2.38
C MET A 61 10.15 -2.24 -2.18
N LEU A 62 9.96 -1.09 -2.85
CA LEU A 62 8.67 -0.40 -2.84
C LEU A 62 7.58 -1.26 -3.50
N PHE A 63 7.89 -1.88 -4.64
CA PHE A 63 6.97 -2.80 -5.31
C PHE A 63 6.61 -3.99 -4.43
N ASP A 64 7.59 -4.66 -3.83
CA ASP A 64 7.38 -5.83 -2.98
C ASP A 64 6.51 -5.47 -1.76
N ARG A 65 6.75 -4.30 -1.14
CA ARG A 65 5.89 -3.77 -0.07
C ARG A 65 4.47 -3.46 -0.56
N THR A 66 4.31 -2.88 -1.75
CA THR A 66 2.99 -2.62 -2.32
C THR A 66 2.22 -3.91 -2.59
N VAL A 67 2.87 -4.94 -3.11
CA VAL A 67 2.26 -6.26 -3.33
C VAL A 67 1.82 -6.89 -2.00
N GLU A 68 2.67 -6.85 -0.98
CA GLU A 68 2.34 -7.33 0.37
C GLU A 68 1.11 -6.59 0.94
N ASN A 69 1.09 -5.26 0.81
CA ASN A 69 -0.04 -4.44 1.26
C ASN A 69 -1.34 -4.78 0.51
N ILE A 70 -1.30 -5.02 -0.80
CA ILE A 70 -2.48 -5.43 -1.59
C ILE A 70 -3.06 -6.76 -1.06
N GLY A 71 -2.20 -7.71 -0.68
CA GLY A 71 -2.63 -8.96 -0.03
C GLY A 71 -3.40 -8.69 1.28
N ASN A 72 -2.90 -7.77 2.10
CA ASN A 72 -3.54 -7.38 3.37
C ASN A 72 -4.86 -6.61 3.17
N TYR A 73 -4.99 -5.84 2.08
CA TYR A 73 -6.26 -5.18 1.76
C TYR A 73 -7.34 -6.20 1.35
N LYS A 74 -6.99 -7.25 0.60
CA LYS A 74 -7.96 -8.32 0.26
C LYS A 74 -8.58 -8.96 1.51
N SER A 75 -7.82 -9.15 2.60
CA SER A 75 -8.37 -9.72 3.84
C SER A 75 -9.29 -8.75 4.59
N LEU A 76 -8.95 -7.46 4.65
CA LEU A 76 -9.80 -6.44 5.28
C LEU A 76 -11.14 -6.30 4.57
N TYR A 77 -11.13 -6.24 3.23
CA TYR A 77 -12.36 -6.20 2.45
C TYR A 77 -13.17 -7.51 2.56
N ALA A 78 -12.52 -8.67 2.73
CA ALA A 78 -13.20 -9.95 2.95
C ALA A 78 -13.96 -9.98 4.28
N GLU A 79 -13.38 -9.43 5.35
CA GLU A 79 -14.00 -9.39 6.68
C GLU A 79 -15.16 -8.40 6.72
N GLU A 80 -15.00 -7.20 6.11
CA GLU A 80 -16.10 -6.23 5.97
C GLU A 80 -17.25 -6.78 5.12
N ALA A 81 -16.94 -7.46 4.01
CA ALA A 81 -17.95 -8.07 3.15
C ALA A 81 -18.79 -9.14 3.86
N LYS A 82 -18.17 -9.96 4.72
CA LYS A 82 -18.87 -10.99 5.51
C LYS A 82 -19.73 -10.40 6.62
N LYS A 83 -19.31 -9.30 7.24
CA LYS A 83 -20.09 -8.61 8.28
C LYS A 83 -21.38 -7.99 7.70
N ASN A 84 -21.32 -7.53 6.44
CA ASN A 84 -22.39 -6.80 5.78
C ASN A 84 -23.42 -7.67 5.04
N GLU A 85 -23.33 -9.01 5.06
CA GLU A 85 -24.40 -9.89 4.53
C GLU A 85 -25.63 -9.93 5.44
N SER A 86 -25.49 -9.56 6.72
CA SER A 86 -26.54 -9.75 7.74
C SER A 86 -27.54 -8.58 7.89
N ASP A 87 -27.35 -7.43 7.24
CA ASP A 87 -28.12 -6.20 7.57
C ASP A 87 -28.81 -5.51 6.37
N ARG A 88 -28.95 -6.23 5.23
CA ARG A 88 -29.40 -5.61 3.97
C ARG A 88 -30.91 -5.62 3.81
N HIS A 89 -31.59 -4.62 4.36
CA HIS A 89 -32.87 -4.18 3.81
C HIS A 89 -32.88 -2.65 3.67
N PRO A 90 -33.00 -2.10 2.44
CA PRO A 90 -33.14 -0.66 2.26
C PRO A 90 -34.46 -0.17 2.87
N ARG A 91 -34.45 0.95 3.60
CA ARG A 91 -35.65 1.76 3.80
C ARG A 91 -36.02 2.37 2.44
N GLN A 92 -37.00 1.79 1.75
CA GLN A 92 -37.42 2.29 0.45
C GLN A 92 -38.12 3.66 0.60
N GLY A 93 -37.66 4.65 -0.17
CA GLY A 93 -38.53 5.74 -0.65
C GLY A 93 -38.30 7.15 -0.13
N GLU A 94 -37.35 7.40 0.78
CA GLU A 94 -37.10 8.76 1.26
C GLU A 94 -36.13 9.54 0.35
N LYS A 95 -36.64 10.54 -0.37
CA LYS A 95 -35.83 11.56 -1.07
C LYS A 95 -35.36 12.66 -0.10
N THR A 96 -34.73 12.25 0.99
CA THR A 96 -34.20 13.15 2.03
C THR A 96 -32.67 13.14 2.00
N LEU A 97 -32.03 14.14 2.61
CA LEU A 97 -30.57 14.16 2.78
C LEU A 97 -30.08 12.94 3.58
N GLN A 98 -30.88 12.50 4.54
CA GLN A 98 -30.61 11.27 5.30
C GLN A 98 -30.70 10.02 4.41
N GLY A 99 -31.70 9.94 3.52
CA GLY A 99 -31.78 8.87 2.52
C GLY A 99 -30.60 8.86 1.54
N LEU A 100 -30.04 10.03 1.22
CA LEU A 100 -28.82 10.13 0.41
C LEU A 100 -27.59 9.61 1.16
N GLU A 101 -27.42 9.95 2.45
CA GLU A 101 -26.35 9.42 3.30
C GLU A 101 -26.40 7.89 3.38
N GLU A 102 -27.57 7.33 3.65
CA GLU A 102 -27.79 5.88 3.66
C GLU A 102 -27.49 5.23 2.31
N ALA A 103 -27.87 5.87 1.20
CA ALA A 103 -27.59 5.38 -0.14
C ALA A 103 -26.09 5.41 -0.48
N ILE A 104 -25.36 6.43 -0.02
CA ILE A 104 -23.90 6.52 -0.16
C ILE A 104 -23.22 5.39 0.63
N ASP A 105 -23.64 5.14 1.86
CA ASP A 105 -23.12 4.05 2.69
C ASP A 105 -23.34 2.68 2.04
N GLN A 106 -24.55 2.42 1.57
CA GLN A 106 -24.87 1.18 0.85
C GLN A 106 -24.08 1.04 -0.45
N ALA A 107 -23.85 2.14 -1.18
CA ALA A 107 -23.05 2.12 -2.39
C ALA A 107 -21.58 1.78 -2.08
N VAL A 108 -21.00 2.38 -1.04
CA VAL A 108 -19.63 2.04 -0.58
C VAL A 108 -19.54 0.55 -0.26
N ASP A 109 -20.47 0.03 0.54
CA ASP A 109 -20.46 -1.39 0.92
C ASP A 109 -20.64 -2.32 -0.28
N TYR A 110 -21.53 -1.96 -1.21
CA TYR A 110 -21.74 -2.72 -2.45
C TYR A 110 -20.48 -2.76 -3.32
N TYR A 111 -19.83 -1.62 -3.55
CA TYR A 111 -18.64 -1.58 -4.40
C TYR A 111 -17.41 -2.19 -3.73
N LYS A 112 -17.30 -2.14 -2.39
CA LYS A 112 -16.30 -2.93 -1.64
C LYS A 112 -16.51 -4.43 -1.85
N TYR A 113 -17.75 -4.90 -1.73
CA TYR A 113 -18.11 -6.29 -2.00
C TYR A 113 -17.80 -6.68 -3.46
N LEU A 114 -18.18 -5.85 -4.42
CA LEU A 114 -17.92 -6.10 -5.84
C LEU A 114 -16.42 -6.10 -6.15
N HIS A 115 -15.65 -5.21 -5.53
CA HIS A 115 -14.20 -5.15 -5.64
C HIS A 115 -13.55 -6.42 -5.09
N TYR A 116 -14.01 -6.91 -3.94
CA TYR A 116 -13.58 -8.19 -3.39
C TYR A 116 -13.91 -9.36 -4.33
N LYS A 117 -15.17 -9.48 -4.78
CA LYS A 117 -15.63 -10.60 -5.62
C LYS A 117 -14.97 -10.63 -7.01
N SER A 118 -14.67 -9.46 -7.57
CA SER A 118 -14.05 -9.34 -8.91
C SER A 118 -12.52 -9.27 -8.86
N GLU A 119 -11.91 -9.36 -7.68
CA GLU A 119 -10.48 -9.09 -7.47
C GLU A 119 -10.02 -7.73 -8.00
N GLY A 120 -10.90 -6.73 -8.01
CA GLY A 120 -10.63 -5.38 -8.52
C GLY A 120 -10.62 -5.26 -10.04
N LEU A 121 -11.07 -6.29 -10.78
CA LEU A 121 -11.08 -6.28 -12.25
C LEU A 121 -12.39 -5.74 -12.85
N ALA A 122 -13.46 -5.61 -12.05
CA ALA A 122 -14.71 -5.05 -12.54
C ALA A 122 -14.62 -3.53 -12.67
N LEU A 123 -14.96 -3.00 -13.86
CA LEU A 123 -14.90 -1.57 -14.18
C LEU A 123 -15.77 -0.72 -13.23
N GLU A 124 -16.86 -1.31 -12.77
CA GLU A 124 -17.80 -0.72 -11.82
C GLU A 124 -17.15 -0.39 -10.48
N THR A 125 -16.07 -1.09 -10.10
CA THR A 125 -15.33 -0.83 -8.86
C THR A 125 -14.56 0.49 -8.88
N ALA A 126 -14.32 1.06 -10.07
CA ALA A 126 -13.76 2.39 -10.22
C ALA A 126 -14.67 3.50 -9.63
N LYS A 127 -15.94 3.18 -9.32
CA LYS A 127 -16.86 4.08 -8.63
C LYS A 127 -16.65 4.10 -7.11
N LEU A 128 -15.95 3.13 -6.53
CA LEU A 128 -15.74 3.06 -5.08
C LEU A 128 -15.09 4.34 -4.50
N PRO A 129 -13.98 4.87 -5.07
CA PRO A 129 -13.38 6.10 -4.55
C PRO A 129 -14.32 7.31 -4.59
N LEU A 130 -15.22 7.37 -5.57
CA LEU A 130 -16.21 8.45 -5.69
C LEU A 130 -17.22 8.40 -4.54
N TYR A 131 -17.73 7.22 -4.20
CA TYR A 131 -18.68 7.07 -3.10
C TYR A 131 -18.00 7.22 -1.73
N GLU A 132 -16.75 6.77 -1.57
CA GLU A 132 -15.96 7.03 -0.35
C GLU A 132 -15.68 8.53 -0.17
N PHE A 133 -15.34 9.25 -1.24
CA PHE A 133 -15.22 10.71 -1.21
C PHE A 133 -16.55 11.36 -0.80
N SER A 134 -17.66 10.94 -1.40
CA SER A 134 -18.99 11.47 -1.09
C SER A 134 -19.36 11.24 0.38
N LYS A 135 -19.03 10.06 0.93
CA LYS A 135 -19.20 9.75 2.35
C LYS A 135 -18.39 10.69 3.24
N ASN A 136 -17.12 10.94 2.90
CA ASN A 136 -16.28 11.87 3.65
C ASN A 136 -16.84 13.30 3.63
N VAL A 137 -17.42 13.75 2.51
CA VAL A 137 -18.09 15.05 2.46
C VAL A 137 -19.25 15.13 3.44
N VAL A 138 -20.08 14.07 3.53
CA VAL A 138 -21.20 14.02 4.48
C VAL A 138 -20.70 14.04 5.93
N ILE A 139 -19.66 13.26 6.24
CA ILE A 139 -19.03 13.24 7.57
C ILE A 139 -18.49 14.63 7.93
N ASN A 140 -17.69 15.24 7.04
CA ASN A 140 -17.11 16.57 7.27
C ASN A 140 -18.18 17.64 7.45
N TYR A 141 -19.31 17.54 6.74
CA TYR A 141 -20.44 18.43 6.92
C TYR A 141 -21.11 18.24 8.29
N ARG A 142 -21.35 16.99 8.69
CA ARG A 142 -21.96 16.62 9.98
C ARG A 142 -21.10 17.05 11.16
N ASP A 143 -19.79 16.94 11.02
CA ASP A 143 -18.81 17.31 12.03
C ASP A 143 -18.55 18.84 12.06
N GLY A 144 -19.21 19.61 11.19
CA GLY A 144 -19.06 21.06 11.10
C GLY A 144 -17.77 21.53 10.42
N ALA A 145 -16.81 20.63 10.16
CA ALA A 145 -15.54 20.92 9.52
C ALA A 145 -15.69 21.56 8.13
N LEU A 146 -16.67 21.12 7.34
CA LEU A 146 -16.96 21.72 6.04
C LEU A 146 -17.48 23.16 6.17
N ILE A 147 -18.26 23.44 7.21
CA ILE A 147 -18.77 24.80 7.49
C ILE A 147 -17.63 25.70 7.95
N ASP A 148 -16.71 25.17 8.76
CA ASP A 148 -15.53 25.90 9.23
C ASP A 148 -14.55 26.21 8.09
N GLU A 149 -14.37 25.31 7.12
CA GLU A 149 -13.59 25.56 5.91
C GLU A 149 -14.17 26.66 5.01
N LEU A 150 -15.51 26.81 5.03
CA LEU A 150 -16.23 27.84 4.28
C LEU A 150 -16.30 29.19 5.00
N LYS A 151 -15.91 29.26 6.28
CA LYS A 151 -15.80 30.55 6.97
C LYS A 151 -14.63 31.34 6.37
N PRO A 152 -14.84 32.59 5.94
CA PRO A 152 -13.74 33.42 5.50
C PRO A 152 -12.73 33.56 6.65
N SER A 153 -11.44 33.46 6.34
CA SER A 153 -10.35 33.77 7.25
C SER A 153 -10.33 35.26 7.60
N ALA A 154 -11.28 35.69 8.44
CA ALA A 154 -11.15 36.87 9.27
C ALA A 154 -10.60 36.34 10.62
N GLU A 155 -9.44 36.73 11.15
CA GLU A 155 -8.76 38.01 11.12
C GLU A 155 -7.22 37.76 11.16
N SER A 156 -6.46 38.52 10.38
CA SER A 156 -5.02 38.79 10.56
C SER A 156 -4.82 40.29 10.68
#